data_AF-A0A0Q9Q299-F1
#
_entry.id   AF-A0A0Q9Q299-F1
#
_cell.length_a   1.000
_cell.length_b   1.000
_cell.length_c   1.000
_cell.angle_alpha   90.00
_cell.angle_beta   90.00
_cell.angle_gamma   90.00
#
_symmetry.space_group_name_H-M   'P 1'
#
loop_
_entity.id
_entity.type
_entity.pdbx_description
1 polymer ?
#
loop_
_entity_poly.entity_id
_entity_poly.type
_entity_poly.pdbx_seq_one_letter_code
_entity_poly.pdbx_strand_id
1 'polypeptide(L)'
;MYFGRDKDFKTVDFGVLAEGVTPQQFAAAILKRRDQIASKSNDEAHASMLVAFEKLNDREIMLESYLGTEVDGGARAHELHLLVEDNHVVLKTESFKGADKPAEECLARLATQVRKVADPAQAGPGFCLGQVIIDADNDFEDASVSFSSNDRKHREMVLDASVNGFKRDAADPGLVERTLGSLSAAGNTKPQVICKGDLQLAGQPGQQLVMGSDLGGLHGQMMVAESYPPSPSLATSSLFLQLNGGRLEGDDEDVTSSLTDNEAVALWDAILKSARPRPNAVKASR
;
A
#
# COMPACT_ATOMS: atom_id res chain seq x y z
N MET A 1 3.98 2.26 -1.87
CA MET A 1 3.39 3.57 -2.23
C MET A 1 4.25 4.19 -3.31
N TYR A 2 3.66 4.76 -4.35
CA TYR A 2 4.34 5.26 -5.56
C TYR A 2 4.31 6.80 -5.73
N PHE A 3 5.35 7.42 -6.31
CA PHE A 3 5.48 8.86 -6.61
C PHE A 3 6.10 9.10 -8.00
N GLY A 4 5.72 10.09 -8.84
CA GLY A 4 6.51 10.35 -10.08
C GLY A 4 6.11 11.53 -11.00
N ARG A 5 7.08 12.42 -11.31
CA ARG A 5 6.92 13.79 -11.87
C ARG A 5 7.09 13.99 -13.40
N ASP A 6 7.37 12.96 -14.19
CA ASP A 6 7.66 13.12 -15.63
C ASP A 6 7.32 11.89 -16.50
N LYS A 7 7.55 12.04 -17.81
CA LYS A 7 7.27 11.04 -18.87
C LYS A 7 8.10 9.75 -18.74
N ASP A 8 9.03 9.69 -17.79
CA ASP A 8 9.87 8.52 -17.52
C ASP A 8 9.32 7.65 -16.37
N PHE A 9 8.18 8.05 -15.75
CA PHE A 9 7.53 7.33 -14.64
C PHE A 9 8.52 6.93 -13.52
N LYS A 10 9.43 7.84 -13.14
CA LYS A 10 10.38 7.60 -12.05
C LYS A 10 9.63 7.40 -10.74
N THR A 11 9.42 6.14 -10.43
CA THR A 11 8.59 5.72 -9.32
C THR A 11 9.46 5.38 -8.13
N VAL A 12 9.14 5.97 -6.96
CA VAL A 12 9.75 5.58 -5.70
C VAL A 12 8.73 4.87 -4.83
N ASP A 13 9.09 3.66 -4.45
CA ASP A 13 8.36 2.82 -3.50
C ASP A 13 8.73 3.19 -2.06
N PHE A 14 7.75 3.65 -1.29
CA PHE A 14 7.93 3.94 0.14
C PHE A 14 7.16 2.93 1.00
N GLY A 15 7.79 2.43 2.06
CA GLY A 15 7.17 1.51 3.02
C GLY A 15 7.82 1.51 4.41
N VAL A 16 7.01 1.21 5.43
CA VAL A 16 7.44 0.94 6.80
C VAL A 16 7.52 -0.56 6.99
N LEU A 17 8.72 -1.09 7.19
CA LEU A 17 8.98 -2.54 7.31
C LEU A 17 8.76 -3.05 8.74
N ALA A 18 9.03 -2.22 9.74
CA ALA A 18 8.82 -2.53 11.14
C ALA A 18 8.78 -1.27 12.01
N GLU A 19 8.03 -1.32 13.11
CA GLU A 19 7.93 -0.28 14.14
C GLU A 19 8.51 -0.79 15.48
N GLY A 20 8.91 0.12 16.38
CA GLY A 20 9.48 -0.25 17.68
C GLY A 20 10.86 -0.93 17.60
N VAL A 21 11.63 -0.62 16.56
CA VAL A 21 12.90 -1.26 16.20
C VAL A 21 14.06 -0.55 16.87
N THR A 22 14.93 -1.32 17.54
CA THR A 22 16.23 -0.82 18.04
C THR A 22 17.27 -0.72 16.93
N PRO A 23 18.33 0.11 17.06
CA PRO A 23 19.41 0.17 16.08
C PRO A 23 20.04 -1.20 15.75
N GLN A 24 20.14 -2.09 16.74
CA GLN A 24 20.67 -3.44 16.54
C GLN A 24 19.73 -4.32 15.71
N GLN A 25 18.42 -4.25 15.97
CA GLN A 25 17.42 -4.97 15.19
C GLN A 25 17.36 -4.46 13.74
N PHE A 26 17.45 -3.15 13.54
CA PHE A 26 17.54 -2.52 12.23
C PHE A 26 18.75 -3.02 11.44
N ALA A 27 19.95 -2.96 12.04
CA ALA A 27 21.17 -3.46 11.42
C ALA A 27 21.07 -4.96 11.08
N ALA A 28 20.54 -5.78 12.00
CA ALA A 28 20.35 -7.21 11.77
C ALA A 28 19.36 -7.51 10.63
N ALA A 29 18.25 -6.76 10.53
CA ALA A 29 17.27 -6.91 9.46
C ALA A 29 17.89 -6.61 8.09
N ILE A 30 18.74 -5.59 7.99
CA ILE A 30 19.40 -5.21 6.74
C ILE A 30 20.49 -6.21 6.36
N LEU A 31 21.27 -6.73 7.32
CA LEU A 31 22.23 -7.80 7.06
C LEU A 31 21.52 -9.06 6.55
N LYS A 32 20.37 -9.42 7.14
CA LYS A 32 19.52 -10.50 6.65
C LYS A 32 19.04 -10.24 5.22
N ARG A 33 18.58 -9.03 4.90
CA ARG A 33 18.15 -8.64 3.55
C ARG A 33 19.31 -8.72 2.54
N ARG A 34 20.48 -8.20 2.89
CA ARG A 34 21.72 -8.32 2.10
C ARG A 34 22.03 -9.77 1.77
N ASP A 35 22.03 -10.64 2.79
CA ASP A 35 22.38 -12.06 2.62
C ASP A 35 21.33 -12.79 1.77
N GLN A 36 20.05 -12.44 1.91
CA GLN A 36 18.97 -12.96 1.07
C GLN A 36 19.18 -12.60 -0.41
N ILE A 37 19.52 -11.35 -0.71
CA ILE A 37 19.82 -10.93 -2.09
C ILE A 37 21.08 -11.66 -2.57
N ALA A 38 22.17 -11.63 -1.78
CA ALA A 38 23.45 -12.19 -2.16
C ALA A 38 23.45 -13.70 -2.38
N SER A 39 22.50 -14.42 -1.75
CA SER A 39 22.32 -15.88 -1.90
C SER A 39 21.87 -16.31 -3.29
N LYS A 40 21.42 -15.37 -4.13
CA LYS A 40 21.01 -15.61 -5.52
C LYS A 40 22.10 -15.14 -6.48
N SER A 41 22.17 -15.78 -7.63
CA SER A 41 23.04 -15.36 -8.75
C SER A 41 22.21 -14.69 -9.84
N ASN A 42 22.82 -13.73 -10.53
CA ASN A 42 22.36 -13.25 -11.82
C ASN A 42 23.00 -14.13 -12.90
N ASP A 43 22.17 -14.74 -13.73
CA ASP A 43 22.55 -15.74 -14.71
C ASP A 43 23.27 -15.12 -15.91
N GLU A 44 22.90 -13.90 -16.30
CA GLU A 44 23.50 -13.17 -17.44
C GLU A 44 24.88 -12.57 -17.11
N ALA A 45 25.01 -11.98 -15.91
CA ALA A 45 26.24 -11.37 -15.43
C ALA A 45 27.19 -12.38 -14.75
N HIS A 46 26.71 -13.61 -14.50
CA HIS A 46 27.44 -14.66 -13.77
C HIS A 46 28.00 -14.17 -12.43
N ALA A 47 27.24 -13.34 -11.72
CA ALA A 47 27.65 -12.68 -10.47
C ALA A 47 26.56 -12.83 -9.39
N SER A 48 26.85 -12.39 -8.17
CA SER A 48 25.81 -12.29 -7.14
C SER A 48 24.73 -11.29 -7.57
N MET A 49 23.47 -11.56 -7.20
CA MET A 49 22.38 -10.58 -7.36
C MET A 49 22.65 -9.29 -6.58
N LEU A 50 23.45 -9.33 -5.51
CA LEU A 50 23.86 -8.15 -4.76
C LEU A 50 25.02 -7.47 -5.47
N VAL A 51 24.83 -6.21 -5.86
CA VAL A 51 25.84 -5.39 -6.54
C VAL A 51 26.62 -4.57 -5.53
N ALA A 52 25.92 -3.86 -4.65
CA ALA A 52 26.53 -3.01 -3.64
C ALA A 52 25.79 -3.08 -2.30
N PHE A 53 26.57 -2.89 -1.23
CA PHE A 53 26.12 -2.72 0.14
C PHE A 53 26.90 -1.53 0.72
N GLU A 54 26.25 -0.37 0.81
CA GLU A 54 26.88 0.86 1.28
C GLU A 54 26.24 1.34 2.58
N LYS A 55 27.04 1.40 3.63
CA LYS A 55 26.63 2.02 4.90
C LYS A 55 26.97 3.50 4.86
N LEU A 56 25.97 4.34 4.56
CA LEU A 56 26.11 5.79 4.54
C LEU A 56 26.34 6.33 5.97
N ASN A 57 25.60 5.79 6.93
CA ASN A 57 25.81 5.99 8.38
C ASN A 57 25.10 4.88 9.18
N ASP A 58 24.99 5.01 10.51
CA ASP A 58 24.35 4.01 11.38
C ASP A 58 22.83 3.89 11.19
N ARG A 59 22.19 4.84 10.51
CA ARG A 59 20.74 4.90 10.29
C ARG A 59 20.34 4.84 8.83
N GLU A 60 21.30 4.87 7.91
CA GLU A 60 21.06 4.93 6.46
C GLU A 60 21.99 3.94 5.76
N ILE A 61 21.40 2.96 5.08
CA ILE A 61 22.12 1.91 4.36
C ILE A 61 21.50 1.74 2.98
N MET A 62 22.32 1.82 1.94
CA MET A 62 21.94 1.60 0.54
C MET A 62 22.29 0.16 0.13
N LEU A 63 21.33 -0.51 -0.51
CA LEU A 63 21.54 -1.78 -1.21
C LEU A 63 21.30 -1.57 -2.71
N GLU A 64 22.19 -2.10 -3.52
CA GLU A 64 22.02 -2.19 -4.97
C GLU A 64 21.98 -3.65 -5.39
N SER A 65 21.05 -4.00 -6.28
CA SER A 65 20.91 -5.34 -6.82
C SER A 65 20.51 -5.35 -8.30
N TYR A 66 20.73 -6.46 -8.99
CA TYR A 66 20.14 -6.67 -10.32
C TYR A 66 18.61 -6.76 -10.21
N LEU A 67 17.89 -6.25 -11.22
CA LEU A 67 16.41 -6.26 -11.21
C LEU A 67 15.81 -7.67 -11.35
N GLY A 68 16.54 -8.60 -11.96
CA GLY A 68 16.15 -10.00 -12.13
C GLY A 68 17.36 -10.90 -12.38
N THR A 69 17.15 -12.21 -12.36
CA THR A 69 18.23 -13.20 -12.60
C THR A 69 18.66 -13.23 -14.05
N GLU A 70 17.75 -13.00 -14.99
CA GLU A 70 17.97 -13.04 -16.45
C GLU A 70 18.09 -11.64 -17.07
N VAL A 71 18.20 -10.59 -16.24
CA VAL A 71 18.33 -9.21 -16.72
C VAL A 71 19.80 -8.86 -16.82
N ASP A 72 20.19 -8.25 -17.94
CA ASP A 72 21.55 -7.79 -18.16
C ASP A 72 22.02 -6.77 -17.10
N GLY A 73 23.31 -6.44 -17.10
CA GLY A 73 23.90 -5.50 -16.14
C GLY A 73 23.40 -4.05 -16.23
N GLY A 74 22.47 -3.74 -17.14
CA GLY A 74 21.95 -2.40 -17.35
C GLY A 74 20.77 -2.00 -16.46
N ALA A 75 20.11 -2.94 -15.79
CA ALA A 75 18.95 -2.65 -14.92
C ALA A 75 19.24 -2.98 -13.45
N ARG A 76 18.99 -2.02 -12.56
CA ARG A 76 19.26 -2.13 -11.12
C ARG A 76 18.01 -1.81 -10.30
N ALA A 77 17.91 -2.50 -9.17
CA ALA A 77 17.03 -2.12 -8.07
C ALA A 77 17.86 -1.51 -6.94
N HIS A 78 17.40 -0.36 -6.45
CA HIS A 78 18.01 0.42 -5.37
C HIS A 78 17.11 0.40 -4.15
N GLU A 79 17.64 0.02 -2.98
CA GLU A 79 16.91 0.05 -1.70
C GLU A 79 17.68 0.93 -0.69
N LEU A 80 17.11 2.09 -0.33
CA LEU A 80 17.61 2.92 0.77
C LEU A 80 16.81 2.61 2.04
N HIS A 81 17.48 1.97 3.00
CA HIS A 81 16.90 1.68 4.32
C HIS A 81 17.23 2.77 5.31
N LEU A 82 16.20 3.24 6.03
CA LEU A 82 16.28 4.32 7.02
C LEU A 82 15.82 3.82 8.40
N LEU A 83 16.53 4.21 9.45
CA LEU A 83 16.06 4.12 10.83
C LEU A 83 15.54 5.50 11.28
N VAL A 84 14.23 5.69 11.16
CA VAL A 84 13.54 6.92 11.52
C VAL A 84 13.05 6.78 12.97
N GLU A 85 13.90 7.22 13.90
CA GLU A 85 13.79 6.92 15.33
C GLU A 85 13.74 5.41 15.60
N ASP A 86 12.54 4.85 15.79
CA ASP A 86 12.27 3.44 16.06
C ASP A 86 11.51 2.75 14.90
N ASN A 87 11.48 3.37 13.71
CA ASN A 87 10.81 2.83 12.53
C ASN A 87 11.84 2.44 11.47
N HIS A 88 11.80 1.19 11.02
CA HIS A 88 12.56 0.73 9.86
C HIS A 88 11.76 1.05 8.60
N VAL A 89 12.26 2.01 7.84
CA VAL A 89 11.65 2.48 6.59
C VAL A 89 12.51 2.04 5.40
N VAL A 90 11.89 1.83 4.25
CA VAL A 90 12.58 1.62 2.98
C VAL A 90 12.03 2.52 1.88
N LEU A 91 12.93 3.11 1.10
CA LEU A 91 12.66 3.77 -0.17
C LEU A 91 13.27 2.89 -1.28
N LYS A 92 12.52 2.56 -2.33
CA LYS A 92 13.01 1.75 -3.44
C LYS A 92 12.75 2.40 -4.79
N THR A 93 13.65 2.18 -5.73
CA THR A 93 13.43 2.57 -7.12
C THR A 93 14.27 1.72 -8.05
N GLU A 94 14.02 1.83 -9.34
CA GLU A 94 14.74 1.11 -10.39
C GLU A 94 15.51 2.10 -11.27
N SER A 95 16.67 1.68 -11.75
CA SER A 95 17.44 2.40 -12.77
C SER A 95 17.66 1.50 -13.99
N PHE A 96 17.79 2.14 -15.14
CA PHE A 96 18.08 1.47 -16.41
C PHE A 96 19.21 2.20 -17.13
N LYS A 97 20.01 1.46 -17.91
CA LYS A 97 21.06 1.99 -18.79
C LYS A 97 22.09 2.86 -18.06
N GLY A 98 22.50 2.44 -16.85
CA GLY A 98 23.52 3.11 -16.04
C GLY A 98 23.06 4.39 -15.35
N ALA A 99 21.75 4.60 -15.20
CA ALA A 99 21.16 5.72 -14.46
C ALA A 99 21.13 5.51 -12.94
N ASP A 100 22.13 4.80 -12.40
CA ASP A 100 22.17 4.34 -11.00
C ASP A 100 22.31 5.53 -10.03
N LYS A 101 23.28 6.40 -10.28
CA LYS A 101 23.51 7.58 -9.46
C LYS A 101 22.31 8.54 -9.39
N PRO A 102 21.63 8.89 -10.51
CA PRO A 102 20.37 9.64 -10.44
C PRO A 102 19.27 8.98 -9.60
N ALA A 103 19.18 7.64 -9.60
CA ALA A 103 18.22 6.90 -8.79
C ALA A 103 18.58 7.01 -7.29
N GLU A 104 19.83 6.78 -6.92
CA GLU A 104 20.32 6.94 -5.54
C GLU A 104 20.17 8.37 -5.02
N GLU A 105 20.50 9.38 -5.83
CA GLU A 105 20.30 10.80 -5.49
C GLU A 105 18.82 11.14 -5.28
N CYS A 106 17.91 10.49 -6.02
CA CYS A 106 16.48 10.62 -5.82
C CYS A 106 16.05 10.06 -4.45
N LEU A 107 16.51 8.85 -4.11
CA LEU A 107 16.23 8.21 -2.82
C LEU A 107 16.78 9.05 -1.65
N ALA A 108 18.04 9.51 -1.75
CA ALA A 108 18.67 10.34 -0.73
C ALA A 108 17.91 11.66 -0.52
N ARG A 109 17.47 12.32 -1.60
CA ARG A 109 16.64 13.54 -1.50
C ARG A 109 15.31 13.27 -0.80
N LEU A 110 14.62 12.18 -1.12
CA LEU A 110 13.35 11.83 -0.48
C LEU A 110 13.52 11.43 0.98
N ALA A 111 14.61 10.77 1.35
CA ALA A 111 14.92 10.41 2.72
C ALA A 111 14.90 11.62 3.67
N THR A 112 15.38 12.78 3.21
CA THR A 112 15.34 14.04 3.99
C THR A 112 13.95 14.56 4.31
N GLN A 113 12.92 14.05 3.64
CA GLN A 113 11.52 14.44 3.79
C GLN A 113 10.72 13.42 4.62
N VAL A 114 11.38 12.35 5.08
CA VAL A 114 10.78 11.32 5.94
C VAL A 114 11.00 11.68 7.40
N ARG A 115 9.93 11.65 8.20
CA ARG A 115 10.02 11.87 9.66
C ARG A 115 8.98 11.04 10.41
N LYS A 116 9.23 10.81 11.70
CA LYS A 116 8.22 10.28 12.62
C LYS A 116 7.24 11.39 13.03
N VAL A 117 6.00 11.01 13.25
CA VAL A 117 4.95 11.87 13.80
C VAL A 117 4.27 11.19 14.97
N ALA A 118 4.06 11.94 16.06
CA ALA A 118 3.41 11.44 17.26
C ALA A 118 1.90 11.22 17.05
N ASP A 119 1.26 12.12 16.30
CA ASP A 119 -0.15 12.03 15.94
C ASP A 119 -0.29 12.22 14.41
N PRO A 120 -0.58 11.14 13.65
CA PRO A 120 -0.81 11.23 12.22
C PRO A 120 -1.92 12.21 11.82
N ALA A 121 -2.90 12.48 12.70
CA ALA A 121 -3.97 13.43 12.44
C ALA A 121 -3.50 14.90 12.48
N GLN A 122 -2.33 15.18 13.08
CA GLN A 122 -1.73 16.51 13.22
C GLN A 122 -0.39 16.65 12.50
N ALA A 123 -0.04 15.69 11.64
CA ALA A 123 1.29 15.58 11.04
C ALA A 123 1.67 16.73 10.07
N GLY A 124 0.72 17.59 9.67
CA GLY A 124 0.91 18.61 8.64
C GLY A 124 0.90 18.03 7.22
N PRO A 125 1.59 18.65 6.25
CA PRO A 125 1.65 18.15 4.88
C PRO A 125 2.45 16.85 4.75
N GLY A 126 2.03 16.01 3.82
CA GLY A 126 2.66 14.76 3.41
C GLY A 126 1.75 13.53 3.56
N PHE A 127 2.24 12.39 3.09
CA PHE A 127 1.51 11.12 3.16
C PHE A 127 1.95 10.29 4.37
N CYS A 128 0.99 9.72 5.11
CA CYS A 128 1.29 8.90 6.28
C CYS A 128 1.19 7.41 6.01
N LEU A 129 2.19 6.67 6.50
CA LEU A 129 2.16 5.24 6.70
C LEU A 129 2.44 4.98 8.19
N GLY A 130 1.39 4.65 8.95
CA GLY A 130 1.48 4.54 10.41
C GLY A 130 1.93 5.85 11.05
N GLN A 131 2.99 5.80 11.86
CA GLN A 131 3.60 6.95 12.52
C GLN A 131 4.72 7.61 11.70
N VAL A 132 4.88 7.25 10.43
CA VAL A 132 5.87 7.87 9.54
C VAL A 132 5.16 8.70 8.49
N ILE A 133 5.66 9.90 8.23
CA ILE A 133 5.19 10.78 7.16
C ILE A 133 6.32 11.05 6.18
N ILE A 134 5.97 11.06 4.90
CA ILE A 134 6.82 11.55 3.81
C ILE A 134 6.15 12.78 3.19
N ASP A 135 6.82 13.92 3.26
CA ASP A 135 6.33 15.18 2.67
C ASP A 135 7.03 15.47 1.35
N ALA A 136 6.87 14.54 0.39
CA ALA A 136 7.50 14.61 -0.92
C ALA A 136 6.93 15.76 -1.77
N ASP A 137 7.74 16.28 -2.70
CA ASP A 137 7.28 17.14 -3.78
C ASP A 137 6.99 16.28 -5.02
N ASN A 138 5.87 15.58 -4.95
CA ASN A 138 5.33 14.69 -5.96
C ASN A 138 4.02 15.25 -6.53
N ASP A 139 3.67 14.77 -7.71
CA ASP A 139 2.44 15.07 -8.46
C ASP A 139 1.43 13.91 -8.42
N PHE A 140 1.87 12.74 -7.93
CA PHE A 140 1.04 11.55 -7.83
C PHE A 140 1.36 10.72 -6.58
N GLU A 141 0.34 10.03 -6.06
CA GLU A 141 0.40 9.06 -4.96
C GLU A 141 -0.54 7.88 -5.23
N ASP A 142 -0.01 6.68 -5.05
CA ASP A 142 -0.77 5.44 -4.91
C ASP A 142 -0.28 4.73 -3.65
N ALA A 143 -1.18 4.42 -2.74
CA ALA A 143 -0.84 3.76 -1.49
C ALA A 143 -1.93 2.79 -1.08
N SER A 144 -1.51 1.70 -0.45
CA SER A 144 -2.38 0.73 0.21
C SER A 144 -1.92 0.50 1.65
N VAL A 145 -2.89 0.30 2.53
CA VAL A 145 -2.68 -0.07 3.94
C VAL A 145 -3.69 -1.13 4.31
N SER A 146 -3.22 -2.22 4.91
CA SER A 146 -4.05 -3.31 5.42
C SER A 146 -4.05 -3.31 6.94
N PHE A 147 -5.23 -3.44 7.54
CA PHE A 147 -5.44 -3.52 8.98
C PHE A 147 -6.09 -4.84 9.31
N SER A 148 -5.46 -5.61 10.20
CA SER A 148 -6.07 -6.82 10.77
C SER A 148 -6.46 -6.56 12.22
N SER A 149 -7.55 -7.18 12.67
CA SER A 149 -7.95 -7.05 14.07
C SER A 149 -6.96 -7.74 15.02
N ASN A 150 -6.57 -7.05 16.09
CA ASN A 150 -5.82 -7.65 17.18
C ASN A 150 -6.71 -8.42 18.18
N ASP A 151 -8.04 -8.23 18.10
CA ASP A 151 -8.99 -9.00 18.90
C ASP A 151 -9.01 -10.44 18.40
N ARG A 152 -8.75 -11.39 19.31
CA ARG A 152 -8.80 -12.84 19.01
C ARG A 152 -10.14 -13.27 18.41
N LYS A 153 -11.23 -12.61 18.74
CA LYS A 153 -12.56 -12.94 18.23
C LYS A 153 -12.75 -12.58 16.74
N HIS A 154 -12.00 -11.60 16.24
CA HIS A 154 -12.23 -10.97 14.94
C HIS A 154 -10.98 -11.02 14.04
N ARG A 155 -10.06 -11.97 14.27
CA ARG A 155 -8.75 -12.04 13.57
C ARG A 155 -8.86 -12.26 12.07
N GLU A 156 -9.97 -12.82 11.64
CA GLU A 156 -10.32 -13.03 10.23
C GLU A 156 -10.72 -11.73 9.52
N MET A 157 -11.00 -10.66 10.28
CA MET A 157 -11.37 -9.38 9.70
C MET A 157 -10.14 -8.63 9.21
N VAL A 158 -10.13 -8.30 7.91
CA VAL A 158 -9.07 -7.51 7.27
C VAL A 158 -9.70 -6.33 6.53
N LEU A 159 -9.29 -5.11 6.90
CA LEU A 159 -9.62 -3.88 6.21
C LEU A 159 -8.44 -3.47 5.34
N ASP A 160 -8.65 -3.43 4.04
CA ASP A 160 -7.74 -2.85 3.07
C ASP A 160 -8.24 -1.44 2.71
N ALA A 161 -7.33 -0.47 2.75
CA ALA A 161 -7.58 0.89 2.33
C ALA A 161 -6.54 1.29 1.29
N SER A 162 -6.99 1.73 0.12
CA SER A 162 -6.12 2.20 -0.94
C SER A 162 -6.52 3.59 -1.40
N VAL A 163 -5.55 4.44 -1.65
CA VAL A 163 -5.77 5.76 -2.25
C VAL A 163 -5.04 5.86 -3.58
N ASN A 164 -5.67 6.55 -4.53
CA ASN A 164 -5.13 6.69 -5.86
C ASN A 164 -5.41 8.09 -6.42
N GLY A 165 -4.36 8.80 -6.81
CA GLY A 165 -4.46 10.13 -7.44
C GLY A 165 -4.89 10.12 -8.92
N PHE A 166 -5.06 8.95 -9.55
CA PHE A 166 -5.31 8.83 -10.99
C PHE A 166 -6.76 9.12 -11.32
N LYS A 167 -6.94 9.71 -12.51
CA LYS A 167 -8.25 9.86 -13.10
C LYS A 167 -8.69 8.54 -13.71
N ARG A 168 -9.78 8.01 -13.18
CA ARG A 168 -10.52 6.89 -13.78
C ARG A 168 -11.02 7.27 -15.18
N ASP A 169 -11.01 6.33 -16.12
CA ASP A 169 -11.63 6.53 -17.43
C ASP A 169 -13.16 6.61 -17.27
N ALA A 170 -13.80 7.55 -17.97
CA ALA A 170 -15.26 7.64 -17.97
C ALA A 170 -15.93 6.40 -18.57
N ALA A 171 -15.20 5.65 -19.40
CA ALA A 171 -15.66 4.38 -19.97
C ALA A 171 -15.57 3.19 -18.99
N ASP A 172 -14.78 3.30 -17.93
CA ASP A 172 -14.64 2.21 -16.96
C ASP A 172 -15.99 1.97 -16.25
N PRO A 173 -16.37 0.72 -15.93
CA PRO A 173 -17.55 0.44 -15.13
C PRO A 173 -17.36 0.89 -13.67
N GLY A 174 -18.46 1.27 -13.01
CA GLY A 174 -18.46 1.60 -11.58
C GLY A 174 -18.19 0.38 -10.71
N LEU A 175 -17.89 0.58 -9.43
CA LEU A 175 -17.53 -0.47 -8.47
C LEU A 175 -18.56 -1.60 -8.48
N VAL A 176 -19.84 -1.26 -8.41
CA VAL A 176 -20.93 -2.24 -8.33
C VAL A 176 -20.99 -3.08 -9.60
N GLU A 177 -20.93 -2.45 -10.77
CA GLU A 177 -20.99 -3.13 -12.06
C GLU A 177 -19.75 -4.00 -12.27
N ARG A 178 -18.56 -3.45 -12.01
CA ARG A 178 -17.28 -4.15 -12.12
C ARG A 178 -17.26 -5.39 -11.23
N THR A 179 -17.62 -5.24 -9.96
CA THR A 179 -17.56 -6.34 -8.97
C THR A 179 -18.57 -7.44 -9.29
N LEU A 180 -19.84 -7.07 -9.54
CA LEU A 180 -20.87 -8.06 -9.87
C LEU A 180 -20.62 -8.71 -11.24
N GLY A 181 -20.07 -7.98 -12.21
CA GLY A 181 -19.66 -8.52 -13.50
C GLY A 181 -18.58 -9.59 -13.37
N SER A 182 -17.52 -9.31 -12.60
CA SER A 182 -16.46 -10.27 -12.30
C SER A 182 -16.98 -11.53 -11.61
N LEU A 183 -17.85 -11.39 -10.61
CA LEU A 183 -18.45 -12.53 -9.92
C LEU A 183 -19.36 -13.38 -10.83
N SER A 184 -20.14 -12.73 -11.68
CA SER A 184 -21.00 -13.41 -12.64
C SER A 184 -20.18 -14.23 -13.64
N ALA A 185 -19.02 -13.73 -14.05
CA ALA A 185 -18.09 -14.43 -14.93
C ALA A 185 -17.40 -15.64 -14.25
N ALA A 186 -17.17 -15.59 -12.94
CA ALA A 186 -16.50 -16.66 -12.19
C ALA A 186 -17.37 -17.92 -11.96
N GLY A 187 -18.70 -17.80 -12.04
CA GLY A 187 -19.63 -18.93 -12.03
C GLY A 187 -19.93 -19.55 -10.64
N ASN A 188 -21.20 -19.92 -10.44
CA ASN A 188 -21.76 -20.77 -9.37
C ASN A 188 -21.69 -20.37 -7.89
N THR A 189 -21.19 -19.19 -7.53
CA THR A 189 -21.55 -18.55 -6.25
C THR A 189 -22.29 -17.26 -6.53
N LYS A 190 -23.60 -17.24 -6.32
CA LYS A 190 -24.35 -15.97 -6.29
C LYS A 190 -24.28 -15.44 -4.86
N PRO A 191 -23.39 -14.48 -4.56
CA PRO A 191 -23.40 -13.88 -3.24
C PRO A 191 -24.75 -13.22 -2.99
N GLN A 192 -25.17 -13.25 -1.74
CA GLN A 192 -26.30 -12.48 -1.27
C GLN A 192 -25.87 -11.02 -1.20
N VAL A 193 -26.42 -10.17 -2.08
CA VAL A 193 -26.25 -8.73 -1.96
C VAL A 193 -27.05 -8.23 -0.76
N ILE A 194 -26.36 -7.69 0.24
CA ILE A 194 -26.95 -7.15 1.48
C ILE A 194 -27.22 -5.66 1.33
N CYS A 195 -26.25 -4.91 0.78
CA CYS A 195 -26.36 -3.47 0.54
C CYS A 195 -25.64 -3.12 -0.78
N LYS A 196 -26.19 -2.21 -1.57
CA LYS A 196 -25.48 -1.63 -2.72
C LYS A 196 -26.04 -0.26 -3.09
N GLY A 197 -25.21 0.59 -3.68
CA GLY A 197 -25.65 1.85 -4.27
C GLY A 197 -24.66 2.98 -4.06
N ASP A 198 -25.12 4.19 -4.34
CA ASP A 198 -24.32 5.40 -4.20
C ASP A 198 -24.12 5.77 -2.72
N LEU A 199 -22.99 6.40 -2.40
CA LEU A 199 -22.70 6.97 -1.09
C LEU A 199 -21.84 8.23 -1.20
N GLN A 200 -21.67 8.91 -0.07
CA GLN A 200 -20.61 9.90 0.13
C GLN A 200 -19.48 9.26 0.94
N LEU A 201 -18.31 9.10 0.33
CA LEU A 201 -17.11 8.56 0.97
C LEU A 201 -16.04 9.65 1.06
N ALA A 202 -15.61 9.98 2.29
CA ALA A 202 -14.62 11.04 2.53
C ALA A 202 -14.98 12.40 1.88
N GLY A 203 -16.29 12.70 1.80
CA GLY A 203 -16.82 13.92 1.19
C GLY A 203 -16.93 13.90 -0.34
N GLN A 204 -16.59 12.78 -0.99
CA GLN A 204 -16.68 12.58 -2.43
C GLN A 204 -17.83 11.64 -2.78
N PRO A 205 -18.47 11.78 -3.96
CA PRO A 205 -19.43 10.80 -4.46
C PRO A 205 -18.73 9.46 -4.67
N GLY A 206 -19.45 8.37 -4.49
CA GLY A 206 -18.88 7.03 -4.62
C GLY A 206 -19.95 5.97 -4.72
N GLN A 207 -19.51 4.70 -4.73
CA GLN A 207 -20.38 3.54 -4.66
C GLN A 207 -19.93 2.56 -3.58
N GLN A 208 -20.88 1.79 -3.06
CA GLN A 208 -20.62 0.68 -2.14
C GLN A 208 -21.35 -0.59 -2.60
N LEU A 209 -20.80 -1.72 -2.17
CA LEU A 209 -21.40 -3.04 -2.30
C LEU A 209 -21.03 -3.87 -1.07
N VAL A 210 -22.04 -4.45 -0.41
CA VAL A 210 -21.90 -5.39 0.70
C VAL A 210 -22.56 -6.69 0.30
N MET A 211 -21.81 -7.77 0.45
CA MET A 211 -22.21 -9.11 0.04
C MET A 211 -21.90 -10.10 1.15
N GLY A 212 -22.80 -11.06 1.35
CA GLY A 212 -22.58 -12.26 2.13
C GLY A 212 -22.51 -13.47 1.21
N SER A 213 -21.80 -14.51 1.65
CA SER A 213 -21.76 -15.79 0.96
C SER A 213 -21.64 -16.92 1.96
N ASP A 214 -22.40 -17.99 1.72
CA ASP A 214 -22.23 -19.27 2.39
C ASP A 214 -21.59 -20.27 1.43
N LEU A 215 -20.38 -20.73 1.73
CA LEU A 215 -19.66 -21.72 0.93
C LEU A 215 -19.10 -22.81 1.85
N GLY A 216 -19.40 -24.08 1.55
CA GLY A 216 -18.84 -25.20 2.33
C GLY A 216 -19.26 -25.23 3.82
N GLY A 217 -20.35 -24.56 4.19
CA GLY A 217 -20.78 -24.42 5.59
C GLY A 217 -20.12 -23.25 6.33
N LEU A 218 -19.32 -22.44 5.64
CA LEU A 218 -18.67 -21.25 6.17
C LEU A 218 -19.37 -20.01 5.63
N HIS A 219 -19.58 -19.06 6.53
CA HIS A 219 -20.16 -17.78 6.19
C HIS A 219 -19.05 -16.73 6.05
N GLY A 220 -19.10 -15.94 4.99
CA GLY A 220 -18.17 -14.83 4.78
C GLY A 220 -18.88 -13.59 4.25
N GLN A 221 -18.28 -12.42 4.48
CA GLN A 221 -18.74 -11.15 3.93
C GLN A 221 -17.62 -10.41 3.19
N MET A 222 -18.03 -9.70 2.16
CA MET A 222 -17.20 -8.74 1.44
C MET A 222 -17.93 -7.40 1.41
N MET A 223 -17.29 -6.36 1.92
CA MET A 223 -17.79 -4.99 1.89
C MET A 223 -16.77 -4.14 1.15
N VAL A 224 -17.20 -3.46 0.09
CA VAL A 224 -16.33 -2.61 -0.73
C VAL A 224 -16.98 -1.24 -0.93
N ALA A 225 -16.16 -0.19 -0.91
CA ALA A 225 -16.56 1.16 -1.31
C ALA A 225 -15.45 1.84 -2.08
N GLU A 226 -15.83 2.69 -3.03
CA GLU A 226 -14.91 3.44 -3.88
C GLU A 226 -15.45 4.85 -4.08
N SER A 227 -14.60 5.87 -3.93
CA SER A 227 -14.93 7.26 -4.25
C SER A 227 -14.55 7.64 -5.67
N TYR A 228 -15.30 8.57 -6.24
CA TYR A 228 -15.19 9.09 -7.61
C TYR A 228 -15.05 10.61 -7.60
N PRO A 229 -13.92 11.14 -7.14
CA PRO A 229 -13.69 12.59 -7.16
C PRO A 229 -13.80 13.13 -8.59
N PRO A 230 -14.58 14.21 -8.84
CA PRO A 230 -14.75 14.77 -10.19
C PRO A 230 -13.43 15.27 -10.82
N SER A 231 -12.54 15.76 -9.96
CA SER A 231 -11.19 16.24 -10.31
C SER A 231 -10.18 15.62 -9.34
N PRO A 232 -9.65 14.42 -9.65
CA PRO A 232 -8.67 13.76 -8.81
C PRO A 232 -7.37 14.56 -8.70
N SER A 233 -6.82 14.63 -7.49
CA SER A 233 -5.53 15.26 -7.17
C SER A 233 -5.01 14.68 -5.86
N LEU A 234 -3.82 15.08 -5.40
CA LEU A 234 -3.35 14.72 -4.05
C LEU A 234 -4.31 15.17 -2.94
N ALA A 235 -5.05 16.26 -3.13
CA ALA A 235 -6.01 16.76 -2.13
C ALA A 235 -7.39 16.10 -2.25
N THR A 236 -7.67 15.46 -3.38
CA THR A 236 -8.97 14.88 -3.75
C THR A 236 -8.77 13.53 -4.43
N SER A 237 -7.94 12.67 -3.83
CA SER A 237 -7.63 11.35 -4.39
C SER A 237 -8.84 10.41 -4.27
N SER A 238 -8.90 9.44 -5.17
CA SER A 238 -9.85 8.33 -5.05
C SER A 238 -9.49 7.49 -3.83
N LEU A 239 -10.49 7.02 -3.09
CA LEU A 239 -10.35 6.16 -1.93
C LEU A 239 -11.12 4.86 -2.21
N PHE A 240 -10.43 3.74 -2.13
CA PHE A 240 -10.99 2.41 -2.14
C PHE A 240 -10.86 1.79 -0.75
N LEU A 241 -11.95 1.24 -0.24
CA LEU A 241 -11.98 0.49 1.02
C LEU A 241 -12.56 -0.88 0.74
N GLN A 242 -11.93 -1.91 1.29
CA GLN A 242 -12.44 -3.27 1.30
C GLN A 242 -12.31 -3.85 2.69
N LEU A 243 -13.41 -4.33 3.26
CA LEU A 243 -13.41 -5.10 4.48
C LEU A 243 -13.87 -6.52 4.11
N ASN A 244 -13.08 -7.51 4.50
CA ASN A 244 -13.42 -8.92 4.39
C ASN A 244 -13.71 -9.47 5.78
N GLY A 245 -14.76 -10.29 5.90
CA GLY A 245 -15.08 -11.06 7.10
C GLY A 245 -15.18 -12.54 6.75
N GLY A 246 -14.47 -13.38 7.50
CA GLY A 246 -14.21 -14.77 7.11
C GLY A 246 -13.18 -14.87 5.97
N ARG A 247 -12.48 -16.02 5.90
CA ARG A 247 -11.43 -16.27 4.90
C ARG A 247 -11.70 -17.59 4.20
N LEU A 248 -11.73 -17.54 2.87
CA LEU A 248 -11.79 -18.69 1.97
C LEU A 248 -10.65 -18.54 0.96
N GLU A 249 -9.40 -18.77 1.39
CA GLU A 249 -8.27 -19.00 0.48
C GLU A 249 -7.30 -19.99 1.14
N GLY A 250 -6.85 -20.98 0.34
CA GLY A 250 -6.18 -22.19 0.80
C GLY A 250 -4.82 -22.04 1.52
N ASP A 251 -4.30 -23.21 1.92
CA ASP A 251 -3.18 -23.52 2.84
C ASP A 251 -3.32 -23.02 4.29
N ASP A 252 -4.12 -21.98 4.57
CA ASP A 252 -4.55 -21.59 5.93
C ASP A 252 -5.92 -22.22 6.29
N GLU A 253 -6.22 -22.37 7.59
CA GLU A 253 -7.53 -22.86 8.05
C GLU A 253 -8.66 -21.96 7.50
N ASP A 254 -9.68 -22.56 6.89
CA ASP A 254 -10.88 -21.84 6.49
C ASP A 254 -11.60 -21.29 7.74
N VAL A 255 -11.89 -19.99 7.75
CA VAL A 255 -12.49 -19.32 8.92
C VAL A 255 -13.81 -18.68 8.56
N THR A 256 -14.87 -19.06 9.27
CA THR A 256 -16.17 -18.37 9.18
C THR A 256 -16.06 -16.98 9.81
N SER A 257 -16.74 -16.01 9.22
CA SER A 257 -16.87 -14.69 9.81
C SER A 257 -17.43 -14.78 11.23
N SER A 258 -16.83 -14.03 12.15
CA SER A 258 -17.31 -13.90 13.53
C SER A 258 -18.47 -12.91 13.69
N LEU A 259 -18.82 -12.17 12.64
CA LEU A 259 -19.90 -11.20 12.61
C LEU A 259 -21.10 -11.75 11.84
N THR A 260 -22.30 -11.43 12.31
CA THR A 260 -23.52 -11.53 11.50
C THR A 260 -23.53 -10.44 10.42
N ASP A 261 -24.32 -10.64 9.35
CA ASP A 261 -24.49 -9.63 8.29
C ASP A 261 -24.86 -8.24 8.83
N ASN A 262 -25.74 -8.17 9.83
CA ASN A 262 -26.15 -6.90 10.44
C ASN A 262 -25.01 -6.23 11.23
N GLU A 263 -24.20 -7.01 11.94
CA GLU A 263 -23.02 -6.49 12.66
C GLU A 263 -21.94 -6.03 11.68
N ALA A 264 -21.71 -6.78 10.60
CA ALA A 264 -20.79 -6.41 9.54
C ALA A 264 -21.20 -5.10 8.85
N VAL A 265 -22.48 -4.94 8.51
CA VAL A 265 -23.02 -3.69 7.94
C VAL A 265 -22.87 -2.51 8.93
N ALA A 266 -23.11 -2.72 10.22
CA ALA A 266 -22.95 -1.67 11.22
C ALA A 266 -21.49 -1.23 11.39
N LEU A 267 -20.55 -2.19 11.41
CA LEU A 267 -19.11 -1.90 11.45
C LEU A 267 -18.67 -1.17 10.18
N TRP A 268 -19.13 -1.63 9.01
CA TRP A 268 -18.84 -1.02 7.72
C TRP A 268 -19.31 0.44 7.64
N ASP A 269 -20.55 0.71 8.05
CA ASP A 269 -21.10 2.06 8.12
C ASP A 269 -20.29 2.98 9.05
N ALA A 270 -19.83 2.46 10.20
CA ALA A 270 -18.95 3.20 11.11
C ALA A 270 -17.58 3.54 10.47
N ILE A 271 -16.98 2.59 9.74
CA ILE A 271 -15.72 2.79 9.00
C ILE A 271 -15.91 3.89 7.95
N LEU A 272 -16.93 3.75 7.09
CA LEU A 272 -17.22 4.71 6.03
C LEU A 272 -17.43 6.13 6.56
N LYS A 273 -18.16 6.28 7.67
CA LYS A 273 -18.41 7.59 8.33
C LYS A 273 -17.17 8.21 8.97
N SER A 274 -16.18 7.38 9.33
CA SER A 274 -14.94 7.87 9.94
C SER A 274 -13.94 8.41 8.91
N ALA A 275 -14.04 7.95 7.66
CA ALA A 275 -13.14 8.29 6.58
C ALA A 275 -13.27 9.76 6.18
N ARG A 276 -12.14 10.47 6.21
CA ARG A 276 -12.04 11.89 5.85
C ARG A 276 -10.61 12.22 5.41
N PRO A 277 -10.43 13.18 4.49
CA PRO A 277 -9.11 13.75 4.24
C PRO A 277 -8.55 14.36 5.52
N ARG A 278 -7.25 14.19 5.77
CA ARG A 278 -6.62 14.89 6.90
C ARG A 278 -6.54 16.40 6.58
N PRO A 279 -6.92 17.28 7.52
CA PRO A 279 -6.71 18.71 7.36
C PRO A 279 -5.23 19.02 7.09
N ASN A 280 -4.96 19.91 6.12
CA ASN A 280 -3.61 20.34 5.73
C ASN A 280 -2.69 19.19 5.25
N ALA A 281 -3.25 18.08 4.74
CA ALA A 281 -2.46 16.97 4.21
C ALA A 281 -1.63 17.33 2.98
N VAL A 282 -2.10 18.30 2.18
CA VAL A 282 -1.42 18.77 0.97
C VAL A 282 -0.93 20.19 1.20
N LYS A 283 0.28 20.49 0.72
CA LYS A 283 0.82 21.86 0.71
C LYS A 283 -0.12 22.75 -0.10
N ALA A 284 -0.41 23.96 0.41
CA ALA A 284 -1.10 24.95 -0.39
C ALA A 284 -0.26 25.24 -1.65
N SER A 285 -0.89 25.20 -2.82
CA SER A 285 -0.27 25.56 -4.10
C SER A 285 0.36 26.95 -3.94
N ARG A 286 1.67 27.07 -4.19
CA ARG A 286 2.35 28.36 -4.28
C ARG A 286 1.94 29.09 -5.55
#